data_AF-A0A2N0ZFV9-F1
#
_entry.id   AF-A0A2N0ZFV9-F1
#
_cell.length_a   1.000
_cell.length_b   1.000
_cell.length_c   1.000
_cell.angle_alpha   90.00
_cell.angle_beta   90.00
_cell.angle_gamma   90.00
#
_symmetry.space_group_name_H-M   'P 1'
#
loop_
_entity.id
_entity.type
_entity.pdbx_description
1 polymer ?
#
loop_
_entity_poly.entity_id
_entity_poly.type
_entity_poly.pdbx_seq_one_letter_code
_entity_poly.pdbx_strand_id
1 'polypeptide(L)'
;MTFEKVPSEREIEIYFSKGIFFAEEKRHKEALEIYQEADRRLKNLLYLKDTTIRSRISFNLAKSLTNLEQYEKSINTCHFPIKECLQNDDFYLLGDLNYQIGFNYELQKECQKAIIFYEKAFFIFTMQGSPFIQIVTDKIKNL
;
A
#
# COMPACT_ATOMS: atom_id res chain seq x y z
N MET A 1 -17.83 -29.57 13.29
CA MET A 1 -17.45 -28.66 12.19
C MET A 1 -17.92 -27.26 12.56
N THR A 2 -17.01 -26.39 12.97
CA THR A 2 -17.31 -24.96 13.13
C THR A 2 -17.29 -24.34 11.74
N PHE A 3 -18.45 -23.87 11.26
CA PHE A 3 -18.49 -23.03 10.07
C PHE A 3 -17.77 -21.73 10.41
N GLU A 4 -16.56 -21.53 9.88
CA GLU A 4 -15.93 -20.22 9.94
C GLU A 4 -16.84 -19.23 9.22
N LYS A 5 -17.21 -18.15 9.91
CA LYS A 5 -18.04 -17.08 9.34
C LYS A 5 -17.27 -16.47 8.17
N VAL A 6 -17.80 -16.59 6.95
CA VAL A 6 -17.24 -15.89 5.78
C VAL A 6 -17.29 -14.39 6.06
N PRO A 7 -16.15 -13.68 6.02
CA PRO A 7 -16.13 -12.26 6.28
C PRO A 7 -16.97 -11.52 5.23
N SER A 8 -17.63 -10.44 5.63
CA SER A 8 -18.28 -9.54 4.67
C SER A 8 -17.32 -8.43 4.24
N GLU A 9 -17.48 -7.92 3.01
CA GLU A 9 -16.75 -6.74 2.51
C GLU A 9 -16.91 -5.54 3.45
N ARG A 10 -18.09 -5.39 4.06
CA ARG A 10 -18.36 -4.36 5.07
C ARG A 10 -17.52 -4.51 6.33
N GLU A 11 -17.28 -5.74 6.80
CA GLU A 11 -16.40 -5.97 7.94
C GLU A 11 -14.97 -5.56 7.59
N ILE A 12 -14.48 -5.90 6.40
CA ILE A 12 -13.14 -5.52 5.93
C ILE A 12 -13.00 -3.98 5.90
N GLU A 13 -13.99 -3.26 5.38
CA GLU A 13 -14.02 -1.79 5.38
C GLU A 13 -14.02 -1.18 6.79
N ILE A 14 -14.69 -1.83 7.76
CA ILE A 14 -14.64 -1.41 9.17
C ILE A 14 -13.23 -1.59 9.74
N TYR A 15 -12.58 -2.73 9.49
CA TYR A 15 -11.19 -2.93 9.90
C TYR A 15 -10.25 -1.92 9.22
N PHE A 16 -10.42 -1.69 7.93
CA PHE A 16 -9.63 -0.70 7.19
C PHE A 16 -9.76 0.70 7.80
N SER A 17 -10.99 1.16 8.06
CA SER A 17 -11.27 2.44 8.70
C SER A 17 -10.67 2.55 10.11
N LYS A 18 -10.72 1.45 10.89
CA LYS A 18 -10.10 1.37 12.22
C LYS A 18 -8.57 1.44 12.13
N GLY A 19 -7.97 0.84 11.11
CA GLY A 19 -6.54 0.92 10.85
C GLY A 19 -6.11 2.36 10.53
N ILE A 20 -6.90 3.08 9.74
CA ILE A 20 -6.66 4.51 9.44
C ILE A 20 -6.68 5.31 10.73
N PHE A 21 -7.72 5.12 11.55
CA PHE A 21 -7.84 5.82 12.83
C PHE A 21 -6.59 5.65 13.71
N PHE A 22 -6.09 4.42 13.88
CA PHE A 22 -4.85 4.22 14.65
C PHE A 22 -3.62 4.82 13.97
N ALA A 23 -3.53 4.78 12.65
CA ALA A 23 -2.40 5.34 11.92
C ALA A 23 -2.31 6.87 12.10
N GLU A 24 -3.45 7.57 12.05
CA GLU A 24 -3.55 9.02 12.26
C GLU A 24 -3.17 9.41 13.71
N GLU A 25 -3.51 8.57 14.69
CA GLU A 25 -3.08 8.70 16.09
C GLU A 25 -1.60 8.31 16.31
N LYS A 26 -0.83 8.06 15.25
CA LYS A 26 0.57 7.59 15.28
C LYS A 26 0.77 6.25 16.00
N ARG A 27 -0.31 5.49 16.18
CA ARG A 27 -0.33 4.17 16.81
C ARG A 27 -0.04 3.09 15.77
N HIS A 28 1.13 3.19 15.14
CA HIS A 28 1.48 2.42 13.92
C HIS A 28 1.50 0.91 14.12
N LYS A 29 1.85 0.42 15.33
CA LYS A 29 1.81 -1.01 15.64
C LYS A 29 0.38 -1.55 15.63
N GLU A 30 -0.56 -0.85 16.25
CA GLU A 30 -1.97 -1.26 16.28
C GLU A 30 -2.62 -1.10 14.91
N ALA A 31 -2.28 -0.04 14.18
CA ALA A 31 -2.70 0.11 12.78
C ALA A 31 -2.23 -1.09 11.94
N LEU A 32 -0.97 -1.49 12.07
CA LEU A 32 -0.40 -2.66 11.38
C LEU A 32 -1.16 -3.94 11.71
N GLU A 33 -1.42 -4.22 12.99
CA GLU A 33 -2.18 -5.41 13.43
C GLU A 33 -3.60 -5.42 12.83
N ILE A 34 -4.26 -4.26 12.80
CA ILE A 34 -5.61 -4.11 12.22
C ILE A 34 -5.60 -4.31 10.70
N TYR A 35 -4.63 -3.73 9.98
CA TYR A 35 -4.50 -3.94 8.53
C TYR A 35 -4.16 -5.39 8.17
N GLN A 36 -3.35 -6.08 8.97
CA GLN A 36 -3.05 -7.49 8.78
C GLN A 36 -4.30 -8.38 8.97
N GLU A 37 -5.18 -8.03 9.91
CA GLU A 37 -6.45 -8.71 10.07
C GLU A 37 -7.41 -8.43 8.90
N ALA A 38 -7.44 -7.19 8.40
CA ALA A 38 -8.20 -6.84 7.20
C ALA A 38 -7.72 -7.62 5.96
N ASP A 39 -6.41 -7.70 5.74
CA ASP A 39 -5.79 -8.44 4.64
C ASP A 39 -6.08 -9.95 4.73
N ARG A 40 -5.99 -10.54 5.92
CA ARG A 40 -6.33 -11.95 6.15
C ARG A 40 -7.79 -12.24 5.79
N ARG A 41 -8.72 -11.39 6.21
CA ARG A 41 -10.14 -11.51 5.88
C ARG A 41 -10.41 -11.34 4.40
N LEU A 42 -9.73 -10.39 3.77
CA LEU A 42 -9.83 -10.14 2.33
C LEU A 42 -9.37 -11.34 1.50
N LYS A 43 -8.32 -12.05 1.92
CA LYS A 43 -7.84 -13.27 1.25
C LYS A 43 -8.83 -14.43 1.31
N ASN A 44 -9.72 -14.45 2.30
CA ASN A 44 -10.75 -15.48 2.46
C ASN A 44 -12.08 -15.12 1.77
N LEU A 45 -12.17 -13.95 1.11
CA LEU A 45 -13.37 -13.48 0.45
C LEU A 45 -13.48 -14.06 -0.97
N LEU A 46 -14.57 -14.77 -1.27
CA LEU A 46 -14.79 -15.41 -2.58
C LEU A 46 -15.12 -14.41 -3.71
N TYR A 47 -15.77 -13.31 -3.36
CA TYR A 47 -16.18 -12.27 -4.30
C TYR A 47 -15.96 -10.91 -3.67
N LEU A 48 -15.35 -10.01 -4.43
CA LEU A 48 -15.03 -8.66 -4.00
C LEU A 48 -15.65 -7.67 -4.99
N LYS A 49 -16.53 -6.79 -4.50
CA LYS A 49 -17.17 -5.78 -5.35
C LYS A 49 -16.24 -4.60 -5.60
N ASP A 50 -15.66 -4.03 -4.54
CA ASP A 50 -14.62 -3.01 -4.66
C ASP A 50 -13.23 -3.65 -4.69
N THR A 51 -12.65 -3.80 -5.88
CA THR A 51 -11.30 -4.38 -6.03
C THR A 51 -10.20 -3.48 -5.46
N THR A 52 -10.46 -2.18 -5.30
CA THR A 52 -9.46 -1.20 -4.84
C THR A 52 -9.10 -1.35 -3.37
N ILE A 53 -9.98 -1.96 -2.55
CA ILE A 53 -9.75 -2.14 -1.11
C ILE A 53 -8.46 -2.92 -0.82
N ARG A 54 -8.07 -3.82 -1.73
CA ARG A 54 -6.83 -4.59 -1.62
C ARG A 54 -5.62 -3.68 -1.64
N SER A 55 -5.51 -2.85 -2.67
CA SER A 55 -4.43 -1.89 -2.81
C SER A 55 -4.43 -0.86 -1.68
N ARG A 56 -5.62 -0.41 -1.22
CA ARG A 56 -5.77 0.50 -0.07
C ARG A 56 -5.23 -0.13 1.22
N ILE A 57 -5.59 -1.38 1.52
CA ILE A 57 -5.09 -2.10 2.70
C ILE A 57 -3.58 -2.30 2.60
N SER A 58 -3.09 -2.84 1.49
CA SER A 58 -1.66 -3.13 1.33
C SER A 58 -0.80 -1.87 1.41
N PHE A 59 -1.23 -0.76 0.79
CA PHE A 59 -0.51 0.52 0.87
C PHE A 59 -0.43 1.05 2.31
N ASN A 60 -1.54 1.03 3.05
CA ASN A 60 -1.53 1.51 4.44
C ASN A 60 -0.79 0.57 5.40
N LEU A 61 -0.82 -0.74 5.14
CA LEU A 61 0.01 -1.73 5.82
C LEU A 61 1.50 -1.41 5.59
N ALA A 62 1.90 -1.17 4.33
CA ALA A 62 3.27 -0.80 3.97
C ALA A 62 3.71 0.52 4.64
N LYS A 63 2.88 1.57 4.62
CA LYS A 63 3.14 2.82 5.36
C LYS A 63 3.36 2.57 6.86
N SER A 64 2.53 1.72 7.47
CA SER A 64 2.65 1.39 8.89
C SER A 64 3.95 0.65 9.19
N LEU A 65 4.37 -0.27 8.29
CA LEU A 65 5.68 -0.94 8.38
C LEU A 65 6.84 0.05 8.24
N THR A 66 6.76 1.01 7.32
CA THR A 66 7.76 2.07 7.16
C THR A 66 7.90 2.92 8.41
N ASN A 67 6.79 3.33 9.03
CA ASN A 67 6.80 4.10 10.29
C ASN A 67 7.34 3.29 11.48
N LEU A 68 7.39 1.96 11.36
CA LEU A 68 8.00 1.05 12.32
C LEU A 68 9.42 0.62 11.88
N GLU A 69 10.02 1.32 10.90
CA GLU A 69 11.35 1.07 10.35
C GLU A 69 11.56 -0.34 9.75
N GLN A 70 10.45 -1.04 9.42
CA GLN A 70 10.47 -2.36 8.79
C GLN A 70 10.46 -2.25 7.27
N TYR A 71 11.48 -1.59 6.71
CA TYR A 71 11.54 -1.18 5.30
C TYR A 71 11.42 -2.34 4.31
N GLU A 72 12.17 -3.42 4.50
CA GLU A 72 12.10 -4.61 3.65
C GLU A 72 10.70 -5.25 3.64
N LYS A 73 10.02 -5.28 4.79
CA LYS A 73 8.66 -5.82 4.85
C LYS A 73 7.67 -4.89 4.15
N SER A 74 7.86 -3.57 4.27
CA SER A 74 7.05 -2.58 3.53
C SER A 74 7.17 -2.77 2.02
N ILE A 75 8.41 -2.91 1.51
CA ILE A 75 8.69 -3.14 0.09
C ILE A 75 8.01 -4.42 -0.39
N ASN A 76 8.19 -5.53 0.32
CA ASN A 76 7.57 -6.81 -0.01
C ASN A 76 6.03 -6.75 0.00
N THR A 77 5.44 -5.97 0.91
CA THR A 77 3.99 -5.76 0.99
C THR A 77 3.46 -5.06 -0.25
N CYS A 78 4.24 -4.18 -0.90
CA CYS A 78 3.81 -3.45 -2.09
C CYS A 78 3.88 -4.26 -3.38
N HIS A 79 4.74 -5.28 -3.46
CA HIS A 79 4.94 -6.03 -4.72
C HIS A 79 3.72 -6.86 -5.15
N PHE A 80 3.03 -7.49 -4.20
CA PHE A 80 1.84 -8.28 -4.49
C PHE A 80 0.69 -7.44 -5.10
N PRO A 81 0.22 -6.35 -4.47
CA PRO A 81 -0.85 -5.53 -5.05
C PRO A 81 -0.43 -4.85 -6.36
N ILE A 82 0.86 -4.50 -6.55
CA ILE A 82 1.35 -3.98 -7.85
C ILE A 82 1.09 -5.00 -8.96
N LYS A 83 1.38 -6.28 -8.72
CA LYS A 83 1.16 -7.34 -9.71
C LYS A 83 -0.33 -7.47 -10.05
N GLU A 84 -1.20 -7.42 -9.05
CA GLU A 84 -2.65 -7.50 -9.26
C GLU A 84 -3.23 -6.26 -9.95
N CYS A 85 -2.78 -5.06 -9.57
CA CYS A 85 -3.11 -3.81 -10.26
C CYS A 85 -2.83 -3.92 -11.77
N LEU A 86 -1.65 -4.42 -12.13
CA LEU A 86 -1.26 -4.60 -13.53
C LEU A 86 -2.06 -5.70 -14.26
N GLN A 87 -2.47 -6.76 -13.56
CA GLN A 87 -3.26 -7.84 -14.15
C GLN A 87 -4.72 -7.46 -14.39
N ASN A 88 -5.24 -6.55 -13.57
CA ASN A 88 -6.65 -6.14 -13.59
C ASN A 88 -6.85 -4.75 -14.24
N ASP A 89 -5.80 -4.15 -14.81
CA ASP A 89 -5.78 -2.77 -15.31
C ASP A 89 -6.30 -1.75 -14.27
N ASP A 90 -6.05 -2.01 -12.97
CA ASP A 90 -6.42 -1.14 -11.87
C ASP A 90 -5.21 -0.27 -11.48
N PHE A 91 -5.21 0.95 -12.00
CA PHE A 91 -4.13 1.90 -11.77
C PHE A 91 -4.29 2.72 -10.49
N TYR A 92 -5.40 2.59 -9.74
CA TYR A 92 -5.80 3.56 -8.71
C TYR A 92 -4.69 3.93 -7.72
N LEU A 93 -4.00 2.94 -7.12
CA LEU A 93 -2.86 3.15 -6.21
C LEU A 93 -1.54 2.62 -6.77
N LEU A 94 -1.46 2.34 -8.07
CA LEU A 94 -0.23 1.77 -8.65
C LEU A 94 0.95 2.74 -8.53
N GLY A 95 0.71 4.05 -8.70
CA GLY A 95 1.71 5.10 -8.51
C GLY A 95 2.16 5.18 -7.05
N ASP A 96 1.22 5.22 -6.11
CA ASP A 96 1.47 5.26 -4.67
C ASP A 96 2.28 4.06 -4.16
N LEU A 97 1.97 2.86 -4.64
CA LEU A 97 2.70 1.65 -4.28
C LEU A 97 4.16 1.69 -4.77
N ASN A 98 4.40 2.16 -6.00
CA ASN A 98 5.76 2.34 -6.51
C ASN A 98 6.49 3.45 -5.73
N TYR A 99 5.82 4.56 -5.43
CA TYR A 99 6.38 5.63 -4.61
C TYR A 99 6.79 5.12 -3.23
N GLN A 100 5.94 4.31 -2.60
CA GLN A 100 6.22 3.73 -1.29
C GLN A 100 7.47 2.84 -1.31
N ILE A 101 7.65 2.02 -2.35
CA ILE A 101 8.87 1.22 -2.51
C ILE A 101 10.10 2.14 -2.64
N GLY A 102 10.02 3.16 -3.52
CA GLY A 102 11.10 4.13 -3.71
C GLY A 102 11.48 4.84 -2.40
N PHE A 103 10.49 5.24 -1.62
CA PHE A 103 10.67 5.88 -0.32
C PHE A 103 11.36 4.97 0.70
N ASN A 104 11.02 3.67 0.73
CA ASN A 104 11.70 2.73 1.62
C ASN A 104 13.17 2.51 1.21
N TYR A 105 13.48 2.42 -0.10
CA TYR A 105 14.87 2.35 -0.55
C TYR A 105 15.66 3.64 -0.24
N GLU A 106 15.04 4.82 -0.37
CA GLU A 106 15.64 6.09 0.06
C GLU A 106 16.00 6.08 1.55
N LEU A 107 15.08 5.61 2.41
CA LEU A 107 15.33 5.48 3.85
C LEU A 107 16.48 4.51 4.15
N GLN A 108 16.64 3.47 3.34
CA GLN A 108 17.74 2.51 3.40
C GLN A 108 19.04 3.00 2.75
N LYS A 109 19.07 4.23 2.20
CA LYS A 109 20.22 4.81 1.46
C LYS A 109 20.59 4.07 0.17
N GLU A 110 19.63 3.33 -0.39
CA GLU A 110 19.76 2.59 -1.65
C GLU A 110 19.30 3.46 -2.83
N CYS A 111 19.99 4.59 -3.06
CA CYS A 111 19.53 5.65 -3.96
C CYS A 111 19.20 5.17 -5.38
N GLN A 112 20.03 4.28 -5.95
CA GLN A 112 19.79 3.74 -7.29
C GLN A 112 18.47 2.98 -7.39
N LYS A 113 18.14 2.17 -6.37
CA LYS A 113 16.87 1.44 -6.30
C LYS A 113 15.72 2.42 -6.08
N ALA A 114 15.90 3.42 -5.21
CA ALA A 114 14.89 4.44 -4.96
C ALA A 114 14.48 5.18 -6.24
N ILE A 115 15.46 5.63 -7.04
CA ILE A 115 15.22 6.33 -8.32
C ILE A 115 14.40 5.46 -9.28
N ILE A 116 14.74 4.17 -9.44
CA ILE A 116 14.00 3.26 -10.33
C ILE A 116 12.51 3.20 -9.98
N PHE A 117 12.17 3.14 -8.69
CA PHE A 117 10.78 3.08 -8.26
C PHE A 117 10.08 4.43 -8.28
N TYR A 118 10.79 5.52 -8.00
CA TYR A 118 10.26 6.87 -8.18
C TYR A 118 9.97 7.21 -9.65
N GLU A 119 10.81 6.79 -10.59
CA GLU A 119 10.54 6.98 -12.03
C GLU A 119 9.28 6.22 -12.48
N LYS A 120 9.07 5.00 -11.97
CA LYS A 120 7.83 4.25 -12.20
C LYS A 120 6.62 5.01 -11.65
N ALA A 121 6.71 5.49 -10.42
CA ALA A 121 5.63 6.27 -9.80
C ALA A 121 5.36 7.56 -10.59
N PHE A 122 6.40 8.27 -11.04
CA PHE A 122 6.29 9.46 -11.89
C PHE A 122 5.54 9.18 -13.19
N PHE A 123 5.88 8.10 -13.90
CA PHE A 123 5.20 7.71 -15.12
C PHE A 123 3.70 7.48 -14.89
N ILE A 124 3.35 6.72 -13.85
CA ILE A 124 1.96 6.40 -13.51
C ILE A 124 1.20 7.67 -13.09
N PHE A 125 1.77 8.49 -12.21
CA PHE A 125 1.17 9.74 -11.77
C PHE A 125 0.97 10.72 -12.93
N THR A 126 1.88 10.75 -13.91
CA THR A 126 1.74 11.56 -15.12
C THR A 126 0.55 11.09 -15.96
N MET A 127 0.41 9.78 -16.18
CA MET A 127 -0.75 9.23 -16.90
C MET A 127 -2.08 9.53 -16.20
N GLN A 128 -2.08 9.58 -14.87
CA GLN A 128 -3.28 9.86 -14.07
C GLN A 128 -3.59 11.34 -13.89
N GLY A 129 -2.69 12.25 -14.28
CA GLY A 129 -2.81 13.68 -13.94
C GLY A 129 -2.76 13.92 -12.42
N SER A 130 -2.02 13.10 -11.68
CA SER A 130 -1.96 13.12 -10.22
C SER A 130 -1.26 14.38 -9.68
N PRO A 131 -1.72 14.96 -8.56
CA PRO A 131 -1.04 16.09 -7.93
C PRO A 131 0.34 15.73 -7.35
N PHE A 132 0.68 14.44 -7.26
CA PHE A 132 1.94 13.95 -6.68
C PHE A 132 3.13 13.99 -7.65
N ILE A 133 2.94 14.37 -8.91
CA ILE A 133 4.00 14.45 -9.94
C ILE A 133 5.17 15.32 -9.48
N GLN A 134 4.89 16.48 -8.88
CA GLN A 134 5.93 17.40 -8.42
C GLN A 134 6.73 16.79 -7.26
N ILE A 135 6.04 16.15 -6.31
CA ILE A 135 6.67 15.52 -5.14
C ILE A 135 7.67 14.44 -5.58
N VAL A 136 7.27 13.56 -6.50
CA VAL A 136 8.17 12.50 -6.97
C VAL A 136 9.31 13.04 -7.84
N THR A 137 9.07 14.11 -8.61
CA THR A 137 10.12 14.79 -9.38
C THR A 137 11.19 15.38 -8.46
N ASP A 138 10.77 16.01 -7.36
CA ASP A 138 11.70 16.58 -6.38
C ASP A 138 12.45 15.48 -5.62
N LYS A 139 11.82 14.34 -5.35
CA LYS A 139 12.52 13.17 -4.80
C LYS A 139 13.65 12.69 -5.72
N ILE A 140 13.39 12.53 -7.02
CA ILE A 140 14.40 12.06 -7.98
C ILE A 140 15.57 13.04 -8.10
N LYS A 141 15.31 14.35 -8.10
CA LYS A 141 16.36 15.38 -8.24
C LYS A 141 17.30 15.50 -7.03
N ASN A 142 16.80 15.12 -5.84
CA ASN A 142 17.50 15.30 -4.57
C ASN A 142 18.19 14.03 -4.06
N LEU A 143 18.16 12.94 -4.84
CA LEU A 143 18.85 11.68 -4.57
C LEU A 143 20.17 11.58 -5.35
#